data_AF-A0A0H5QII8-F1
#
_entry.id   AF-A0A0H5QII8-F1
#
_cell.length_a   1.000
_cell.length_b   1.000
_cell.length_c   1.000
_cell.angle_alpha   90.00
_cell.angle_beta   90.00
_cell.angle_gamma   90.00
#
_symmetry.space_group_name_H-M   'P 1'
#
loop_
_entity.id
_entity.type
_entity.pdbx_description
1 polymer ?
#
loop_
_entity_poly.entity_id
_entity_poly.type
_entity_poly.pdbx_seq_one_letter_code
_entity_poly.pdbx_strand_id
1 'polypeptide(L)'
;GEEARAKILIGDPSYFLDSAKVVKTGKVARWLFILDHPVDGTSGADSAQIIIPFKHTGRKHNIYISVVSHAHNVAAQGKYLAMISSVCETSDPRNELSFAVRILGATLSDFFFESDMYAPVSNGLFDKVFIPKSFDPTSHFQQDAIDVIEIYERIT
;
A
#
# COMPACT_ATOMS: atom_id res chain seq x y z
N GLY A 1 -16.29 -16.76 27.48
CA GLY A 1 -15.17 -16.62 26.53
C GLY A 1 -14.62 -18.00 26.29
N GLU A 2 -14.32 -18.34 25.05
CA GLU A 2 -13.67 -19.60 24.69
C GLU A 2 -12.17 -19.36 24.55
N GLU A 3 -11.34 -20.37 24.85
CA GLU A 3 -9.88 -20.29 24.77
C GLU A 3 -9.36 -21.27 23.70
N ALA A 4 -8.45 -20.80 22.85
CA ALA A 4 -7.72 -21.62 21.90
C ALA A 4 -6.21 -21.55 22.20
N ARG A 5 -5.52 -22.70 22.10
CA ARG A 5 -4.07 -22.81 22.35
C ARG A 5 -3.33 -23.19 21.09
N ALA A 6 -2.18 -22.55 20.86
CA ALA A 6 -1.31 -22.83 19.71
C ALA A 6 0.17 -22.78 20.13
N LYS A 7 1.02 -23.45 19.36
CA LYS A 7 2.48 -23.43 19.56
C LYS A 7 3.15 -22.18 18.97
N ILE A 8 2.49 -21.57 17.98
CA ILE A 8 2.94 -20.42 17.22
C ILE A 8 1.73 -19.50 17.02
N LEU A 9 1.97 -18.19 17.05
CA LEU A 9 1.00 -17.16 16.69
C LEU A 9 1.53 -16.35 15.50
N ILE A 10 0.70 -16.20 14.47
CA ILE A 10 0.93 -15.23 13.39
C ILE A 10 -0.27 -14.28 13.40
N GLY A 11 0.00 -12.98 13.46
CA GLY A 11 -1.02 -11.94 13.40
C GLY A 11 -0.41 -10.65 12.87
N ASP A 12 -1.17 -9.89 12.09
CA ASP A 12 -0.70 -8.61 11.55
C ASP A 12 -0.55 -7.56 12.67
N PRO A 13 0.13 -6.42 12.41
CA PRO A 13 0.40 -5.42 13.43
C PRO A 13 -0.82 -4.89 14.20
N SER A 14 -2.02 -4.93 13.62
CA SER A 14 -3.25 -4.45 14.27
C SER A 14 -3.56 -5.16 15.59
N TYR A 15 -3.17 -6.43 15.74
CA TYR A 15 -3.35 -7.21 16.97
C TYR A 15 -2.39 -6.78 18.10
N PHE A 16 -1.40 -5.94 17.80
CA PHE A 16 -0.27 -5.66 18.68
C PHE A 16 -0.02 -4.16 18.90
N LEU A 17 -0.92 -3.28 18.45
CA LEU A 17 -0.73 -1.82 18.52
C LEU A 17 -0.57 -1.27 19.95
N ASP A 18 -1.23 -1.89 20.92
CA ASP A 18 -1.12 -1.54 22.35
C ASP A 18 0.02 -2.29 23.07
N SER A 19 0.90 -2.93 22.31
CA SER A 19 2.02 -3.72 22.84
C SER A 19 3.37 -3.17 22.37
N ALA A 20 4.43 -3.56 23.05
CA ALA A 20 5.80 -3.24 22.63
C ALA A 20 6.31 -4.10 21.46
N LYS A 21 5.47 -4.94 20.82
CA LYS A 21 5.91 -5.89 19.78
C LYS A 21 6.06 -5.26 18.39
N VAL A 22 5.47 -4.09 18.16
CA VAL A 22 5.55 -3.38 16.87
C VAL A 22 6.03 -1.96 17.06
N VAL A 23 6.70 -1.44 16.04
CA VAL A 23 7.13 -0.04 15.98
C VAL A 23 6.60 0.59 14.70
N LYS A 24 6.11 1.83 14.80
CA LYS A 24 5.68 2.61 13.64
C LYS A 24 6.92 2.95 12.79
N THR A 25 6.91 2.57 11.53
CA THR A 25 8.00 2.78 10.57
C THR A 25 7.73 3.92 9.60
N GLY A 26 6.48 4.37 9.51
CA GLY A 26 6.11 5.50 8.66
C GLY A 26 4.60 5.62 8.53
N LYS A 27 4.19 6.34 7.49
CA LYS A 27 2.80 6.48 7.09
C LYS A 27 2.72 6.46 5.57
N VAL A 28 1.71 5.79 5.03
CA VAL A 28 1.42 5.74 3.60
C VAL A 28 0.14 6.52 3.31
N ALA A 29 0.18 7.30 2.23
CA ALA A 29 -1.00 7.89 1.62
C ALA A 29 -1.44 7.05 0.42
N ARG A 30 -2.75 6.79 0.32
CA ARG A 30 -3.40 6.14 -0.83
C ARG A 30 -4.57 7.01 -1.27
N TRP A 31 -4.56 7.46 -2.52
CA TRP A 31 -5.59 8.32 -3.09
C TRP A 31 -6.23 7.60 -4.27
N LEU A 32 -7.43 7.08 -4.06
CA LEU A 32 -8.22 6.34 -5.04
C LEU A 32 -9.09 7.32 -5.83
N PHE A 33 -9.14 7.15 -7.15
CA PHE A 33 -9.94 7.94 -8.07
C PHE A 33 -10.79 7.03 -8.94
N ILE A 34 -12.01 7.49 -9.24
CA ILE A 34 -12.89 6.90 -10.26
C ILE A 34 -12.80 7.77 -11.52
N LEU A 35 -12.51 7.15 -12.67
CA LEU A 35 -12.44 7.78 -13.98
C LEU A 35 -13.45 7.14 -14.94
N ASP A 36 -13.80 7.84 -16.00
CA ASP A 36 -14.63 7.35 -17.12
C ASP A 36 -13.88 7.26 -18.45
N HIS A 37 -12.54 7.35 -18.38
CA HIS A 37 -11.64 7.22 -19.51
C HIS A 37 -10.34 6.51 -19.08
N PRO A 38 -9.60 5.90 -20.03
CA PRO A 38 -8.26 5.41 -19.76
C PRO A 38 -7.33 6.59 -19.42
N VAL A 39 -6.26 6.31 -18.68
CA VAL A 39 -5.26 7.34 -18.34
C VAL A 39 -4.44 7.73 -19.57
N ASP A 40 -4.24 9.02 -19.79
CA ASP A 40 -3.48 9.54 -20.93
C ASP A 40 -2.04 8.99 -20.96
N GLY A 41 -1.49 8.78 -22.15
CA GLY A 41 -0.15 8.22 -22.33
C GLY A 41 -0.04 6.70 -22.11
N THR A 42 -1.13 6.01 -21.80
CA THR A 42 -1.16 4.54 -21.64
C THR A 42 -1.61 3.78 -22.89
N SER A 43 -1.74 4.46 -24.03
CA SER A 43 -2.27 3.88 -25.29
C SER A 43 -3.66 3.27 -25.14
N GLY A 44 -4.50 3.83 -24.26
CA GLY A 44 -5.87 3.35 -24.02
C GLY A 44 -5.94 2.02 -23.27
N ALA A 45 -4.93 1.70 -22.45
CA ALA A 45 -4.87 0.43 -21.74
C ALA A 45 -5.95 0.29 -20.65
N ASP A 46 -6.49 -0.93 -20.51
CA ASP A 46 -7.44 -1.31 -19.45
C ASP A 46 -6.81 -1.35 -18.05
N SER A 47 -5.49 -1.42 -17.98
CA SER A 47 -4.72 -1.36 -16.74
C SER A 47 -3.32 -0.87 -17.01
N ALA A 48 -2.72 -0.19 -16.04
CA ALA A 48 -1.36 0.30 -16.13
C ALA A 48 -0.71 0.39 -14.75
N GLN A 49 0.61 0.29 -14.74
CA GLN A 49 1.43 0.69 -13.59
C GLN A 49 2.28 1.87 -14.03
N ILE A 50 2.19 2.98 -13.30
CA ILE A 50 2.98 4.19 -13.53
C ILE A 50 3.82 4.45 -12.30
N ILE A 51 5.12 4.63 -12.48
CA ILE A 51 6.05 4.96 -11.42
C ILE A 51 6.59 6.35 -11.71
N ILE A 52 6.47 7.25 -10.74
CA ILE A 52 7.07 8.59 -10.77
C ILE A 52 8.30 8.56 -9.85
N PRO A 53 9.53 8.52 -10.42
CA PRO A 53 10.73 8.42 -9.61
C PRO A 53 10.95 9.68 -8.77
N PHE A 54 11.34 9.51 -7.50
CA PHE A 54 11.54 10.59 -6.53
C PHE A 54 12.49 11.70 -7.03
N LYS A 55 13.46 11.32 -7.90
CA LYS A 55 14.42 12.24 -8.53
C LYS A 55 13.77 13.33 -9.37
N HIS A 56 12.56 13.10 -9.87
CA HIS A 56 11.82 14.06 -10.70
C HIS A 56 10.78 14.88 -9.92
N THR A 57 10.62 14.60 -8.62
CA THR A 57 9.57 15.20 -7.78
C THR A 57 10.13 16.02 -6.62
N GLY A 58 11.44 15.97 -6.38
CA GLY A 58 12.07 16.59 -5.20
C GLY A 58 11.72 15.90 -3.88
N ARG A 59 11.12 14.70 -3.95
CA ARG A 59 10.74 13.88 -2.80
C ARG A 59 11.84 12.88 -2.45
N LYS A 60 11.70 12.20 -1.32
CA LYS A 60 12.56 11.08 -0.92
C LYS A 60 12.04 9.72 -1.40
N HIS A 61 10.73 9.60 -1.62
CA HIS A 61 10.06 8.37 -2.03
C HIS A 61 9.36 8.53 -3.39
N ASN A 62 9.35 7.44 -4.16
CA ASN A 62 8.62 7.36 -5.41
C ASN A 62 7.12 7.47 -5.16
N ILE A 63 6.39 7.89 -6.20
CA ILE A 63 4.94 7.81 -6.24
C ILE A 63 4.54 6.73 -7.23
N TYR A 64 3.59 5.90 -6.84
CA TYR A 64 3.06 4.79 -7.64
C TYR A 64 1.62 5.07 -8.01
N ILE A 65 1.25 4.84 -9.27
CA ILE A 65 -0.14 4.86 -9.74
C ILE A 65 -0.46 3.48 -10.29
N SER A 66 -1.41 2.80 -9.67
CA SER A 66 -2.01 1.56 -10.20
C SER A 66 -3.34 1.89 -10.84
N VAL A 67 -3.55 1.47 -12.08
CA VAL A 67 -4.78 1.67 -12.85
C VAL A 67 -5.34 0.31 -13.21
N VAL A 68 -6.63 0.10 -12.90
CA VAL A 68 -7.40 -1.08 -13.28
C VAL A 68 -8.80 -0.67 -13.70
N SER A 69 -9.42 -1.39 -14.62
CA SER A 69 -10.74 -1.06 -15.16
C SER A 69 -11.77 -2.16 -14.94
N HIS A 70 -12.96 -1.95 -15.49
CA HIS A 70 -13.96 -2.99 -15.71
C HIS A 70 -13.40 -4.31 -16.25
N ALA A 71 -12.33 -4.30 -17.06
CA ALA A 71 -11.70 -5.52 -17.58
C ALA A 71 -11.24 -6.50 -16.47
N HIS A 72 -11.03 -5.99 -15.25
CA HIS A 72 -10.65 -6.78 -14.08
C HIS A 72 -11.85 -7.07 -13.15
N ASN A 73 -13.08 -6.75 -13.56
CA ASN A 73 -14.32 -6.89 -12.78
C ASN A 73 -14.32 -6.12 -11.45
N VAL A 74 -13.55 -5.02 -11.35
CA VAL A 74 -13.47 -4.18 -10.15
C VAL A 74 -14.26 -2.87 -10.26
N ALA A 75 -14.81 -2.57 -11.44
CA ALA A 75 -15.56 -1.36 -11.72
C ALA A 75 -16.70 -1.62 -12.73
N ALA A 76 -17.68 -0.72 -12.75
CA ALA A 76 -18.74 -0.75 -13.76
C ALA A 76 -18.17 -0.54 -15.19
N GLN A 77 -18.90 -1.00 -16.21
CA GLN A 77 -18.47 -0.88 -17.60
C GLN A 77 -18.15 0.58 -17.97
N GLY A 78 -17.00 0.77 -18.65
CA GLY A 78 -16.50 2.09 -19.02
C GLY A 78 -15.89 2.90 -17.87
N LYS A 79 -15.71 2.31 -16.68
CA LYS A 79 -15.07 2.96 -15.52
C LYS A 79 -13.71 2.36 -15.22
N TYR A 80 -12.85 3.23 -14.68
CA TYR A 80 -11.50 2.93 -14.26
C TYR A 80 -11.31 3.35 -12.80
N LEU A 81 -10.48 2.59 -12.09
CA LEU A 81 -9.98 2.91 -10.78
C LEU A 81 -8.48 3.21 -10.91
N ALA A 82 -8.08 4.39 -10.46
CA ALA A 82 -6.67 4.77 -10.36
C ALA A 82 -6.32 5.04 -8.90
N MET A 83 -5.30 4.38 -8.38
CA MET A 83 -4.83 4.58 -7.01
C MET A 83 -3.42 5.14 -7.02
N ILE A 84 -3.27 6.37 -6.55
CA ILE A 84 -1.98 7.02 -6.30
C ILE A 84 -1.52 6.65 -4.88
N SER A 85 -0.26 6.26 -4.72
CA SER A 85 0.29 5.92 -3.40
C SER A 85 1.76 6.31 -3.22
N SER A 86 2.11 6.69 -2.00
CA SER A 86 3.48 7.04 -1.58
C SER A 86 3.59 7.06 -0.06
N VAL A 87 4.82 6.96 0.46
CA VAL A 87 5.13 7.35 1.85
C VAL A 87 4.81 8.83 2.05
N CYS A 88 4.18 9.19 3.17
CA CYS A 88 3.95 10.59 3.57
C CYS A 88 5.27 11.21 4.04
N GLU A 89 5.64 12.37 3.49
CA GLU A 89 6.87 13.09 3.86
C GLU A 89 6.60 14.37 4.65
N THR A 90 5.36 14.83 4.67
CA THR A 90 4.90 16.06 5.32
C THR A 90 3.58 15.81 6.07
N SER A 91 3.04 16.86 6.69
CA SER A 91 1.71 16.83 7.32
C SER A 91 0.54 17.02 6.33
N ASP A 92 0.81 17.27 5.05
CA ASP A 92 -0.20 17.44 4.00
C ASP A 92 0.08 16.52 2.80
N PRO A 93 -0.24 15.22 2.91
CA PRO A 93 0.08 14.27 1.85
C PRO A 93 -0.83 14.42 0.61
N ARG A 94 -1.95 15.15 0.70
CA ARG A 94 -2.75 15.51 -0.48
C ARG A 94 -1.99 16.50 -1.36
N ASN A 95 -1.37 17.52 -0.76
CA ASN A 95 -0.55 18.46 -1.51
C ASN A 95 0.67 17.77 -2.14
N GLU A 96 1.32 16.86 -1.41
CA GLU A 96 2.43 16.04 -1.91
C GLU A 96 2.09 15.27 -3.20
N LEU A 97 0.86 14.77 -3.30
CA LEU A 97 0.39 13.92 -4.41
C LEU A 97 -0.37 14.70 -5.49
N SER A 98 -0.71 15.97 -5.24
CA SER A 98 -1.54 16.80 -6.13
C SER A 98 -1.04 16.88 -7.56
N PHE A 99 0.28 16.88 -7.78
CA PHE A 99 0.85 16.92 -9.12
C PHE A 99 0.64 15.61 -9.89
N ALA A 100 0.61 14.46 -9.20
CA ALA A 100 0.38 13.15 -9.80
C ALA A 100 -1.09 12.98 -10.23
N VAL A 101 -2.02 13.66 -9.56
CA VAL A 101 -3.44 13.70 -9.97
C VAL A 101 -3.61 14.25 -11.39
N ARG A 102 -2.75 15.19 -11.81
CA ARG A 102 -2.80 15.77 -13.16
C ARG A 102 -2.57 14.74 -14.27
N ILE A 103 -1.88 13.63 -13.96
CA ILE A 103 -1.65 12.53 -14.90
C ILE A 103 -2.96 11.78 -15.20
N LEU A 104 -3.91 11.77 -14.25
CA LEU A 104 -5.15 11.02 -14.37
C LEU A 104 -6.18 11.67 -15.30
N GLY A 105 -6.03 12.94 -15.66
CA GLY A 105 -7.02 13.69 -16.43
C GLY A 105 -8.25 14.06 -15.60
N ALA A 106 -9.45 13.99 -16.19
CA ALA A 106 -10.68 14.31 -15.49
C ALA A 106 -11.05 13.19 -14.49
N THR A 107 -11.46 13.58 -13.27
CA THR A 107 -11.82 12.63 -12.22
C THR A 107 -13.30 12.81 -11.85
N LEU A 108 -14.00 11.70 -11.62
CA LEU A 108 -15.42 11.73 -11.22
C LEU A 108 -15.59 11.85 -9.71
N SER A 109 -14.74 11.14 -8.96
CA SER A 109 -14.76 11.11 -7.50
C SER A 109 -13.41 10.64 -6.99
N ASP A 110 -13.05 11.04 -5.77
CA ASP A 110 -11.83 10.63 -5.11
C ASP A 110 -12.07 10.21 -3.66
N PHE A 111 -11.19 9.34 -3.16
CA PHE A 111 -11.20 8.83 -1.79
C PHE A 111 -9.75 8.77 -1.30
N PHE A 112 -9.48 9.47 -0.20
CA PHE A 112 -8.12 9.61 0.33
C PHE A 112 -7.99 8.86 1.65
N PHE A 113 -6.94 8.05 1.76
CA PHE A 113 -6.65 7.22 2.91
C PHE A 113 -5.22 7.46 3.38
N GLU A 114 -5.05 7.55 4.68
CA GLU A 114 -3.75 7.50 5.33
C GLU A 114 -3.71 6.26 6.23
N SER A 115 -2.58 5.55 6.22
CA SER A 115 -2.39 4.39 7.08
C SER A 115 -0.99 4.42 7.67
N ASP A 116 -0.89 4.19 8.97
CA ASP A 116 0.39 4.01 9.61
C ASP A 116 1.00 2.66 9.20
N MET A 117 2.31 2.63 9.00
CA MET A 117 3.05 1.42 8.71
C MET A 117 3.81 0.98 9.96
N TYR A 118 3.84 -0.32 10.21
CA TYR A 118 4.47 -0.95 11.35
C TYR A 118 5.38 -2.10 10.93
N ALA A 119 6.39 -2.36 11.75
CA ALA A 119 7.24 -3.53 11.65
C ALA A 119 7.41 -4.19 13.03
N PRO A 120 7.66 -5.51 13.08
CA PRO A 120 7.98 -6.17 14.34
C PRO A 120 9.29 -5.63 14.93
N VAL A 121 9.35 -5.52 16.27
CA VAL A 121 10.59 -5.18 16.98
C VAL A 121 11.53 -6.38 17.17
N SER A 122 11.01 -7.61 17.03
CA SER A 122 11.75 -8.86 17.22
C SER A 122 11.42 -9.87 16.11
N ASN A 123 12.22 -10.93 15.99
CA ASN A 123 12.06 -11.94 14.94
C ASN A 123 11.08 -13.08 15.30
N GLY A 124 10.42 -13.03 16.45
CA GLY A 124 9.45 -14.04 16.89
C GLY A 124 10.03 -15.37 17.38
N LEU A 125 11.35 -15.59 17.34
CA LEU A 125 11.94 -16.89 17.66
C LEU A 125 11.84 -17.26 19.16
N PHE A 126 11.88 -16.26 20.04
CA PHE A 126 11.85 -16.43 21.49
C PHE A 126 10.42 -16.64 22.03
N ASP A 127 9.48 -15.78 21.60
CA ASP A 127 8.10 -15.75 22.10
C ASP A 127 7.10 -16.48 21.19
N LYS A 128 7.54 -16.97 20.03
CA LYS A 128 6.73 -17.67 19.01
C LYS A 128 5.61 -16.81 18.43
N VAL A 129 5.79 -15.48 18.42
CA VAL A 129 4.88 -14.51 17.81
C VAL A 129 5.53 -13.91 16.58
N PHE A 130 5.00 -14.20 15.40
CA PHE A 130 5.53 -13.72 14.13
C PHE A 130 4.57 -12.68 13.54
N ILE A 131 5.06 -11.47 13.30
CA ILE A 131 4.25 -10.35 12.86
C ILE A 131 4.80 -9.88 11.51
N PRO A 132 4.00 -9.91 10.42
CA PRO A 132 4.39 -9.34 9.15
C PRO A 132 4.48 -7.81 9.21
N LYS A 133 5.29 -7.24 8.33
CA LYS A 133 5.38 -5.80 8.13
C LYS A 133 4.09 -5.28 7.49
N SER A 134 3.72 -4.03 7.75
CA SER A 134 2.62 -3.38 7.04
C SER A 134 2.94 -3.19 5.56
N PHE A 135 1.90 -3.27 4.72
CA PHE A 135 2.01 -3.01 3.29
C PHE A 135 2.55 -1.60 3.01
N ASP A 136 3.61 -1.56 2.22
CA ASP A 136 4.24 -0.33 1.76
C ASP A 136 3.43 0.30 0.59
N PRO A 137 3.86 1.45 0.02
CA PRO A 137 3.13 2.11 -1.07
C PRO A 137 3.42 1.52 -2.45
N THR A 138 4.25 0.49 -2.59
CA THR A 138 4.58 -0.06 -3.91
C THR A 138 3.35 -0.72 -4.53
N SER A 139 3.25 -0.64 -5.86
CA SER A 139 2.13 -1.20 -6.63
C SER A 139 2.32 -2.67 -7.01
N HIS A 140 3.27 -3.36 -6.38
CA HIS A 140 3.62 -4.77 -6.62
C HIS A 140 3.98 -5.48 -5.31
N PHE A 141 3.99 -6.81 -5.31
CA PHE A 141 4.11 -7.60 -4.07
C PHE A 141 5.52 -8.05 -3.69
N GLN A 142 6.58 -7.49 -4.29
CA GLN A 142 7.95 -7.99 -4.07
C GLN A 142 8.35 -7.99 -2.58
N GLN A 143 8.13 -6.87 -1.88
CA GLN A 143 8.54 -6.74 -0.48
C GLN A 143 7.68 -7.61 0.45
N ASP A 144 6.40 -7.76 0.14
CA ASP A 144 5.47 -8.61 0.88
C ASP A 144 5.82 -10.09 0.72
N ALA A 145 6.17 -10.51 -0.50
CA ALA A 145 6.61 -11.87 -0.78
C ALA A 145 7.90 -12.21 -0.02
N ILE A 146 8.86 -11.28 0.03
CA ILE A 146 10.07 -11.42 0.85
C ILE A 146 9.70 -11.60 2.32
N ASP A 147 8.79 -10.77 2.84
CA ASP A 147 8.41 -10.84 4.27
C ASP A 147 7.74 -12.17 4.63
N VAL A 148 6.88 -12.70 3.74
CA VAL A 148 6.28 -14.03 3.88
C VAL A 148 7.34 -15.13 3.94
N ILE A 149 8.31 -15.09 3.01
CA ILE A 149 9.40 -16.08 2.96
C ILE A 149 10.24 -16.01 4.23
N GLU A 150 10.63 -14.80 4.65
CA GLU A 150 11.41 -14.60 5.87
C GLU A 150 10.68 -15.09 7.13
N ILE A 151 9.36 -14.89 7.22
CA ILE A 151 8.55 -15.42 8.33
C ILE A 151 8.54 -16.95 8.30
N TYR A 152 8.31 -17.52 7.12
CA TYR A 152 8.27 -18.97 6.95
C TYR A 152 9.60 -19.62 7.39
N GLU A 153 10.73 -19.10 6.93
CA GLU A 153 12.07 -19.58 7.31
C GLU A 153 12.37 -19.46 8.81
N ARG A 154 11.76 -18.50 9.53
CA ARG A 154 11.91 -18.39 10.98
C ARG A 154 11.02 -19.36 11.75
N ILE A 155 9.93 -19.82 11.14
CA ILE A 155 8.98 -20.74 11.75
C ILE A 155 9.46 -22.19 11.63
N THR A 156 9.98 -22.57 10.47
CA THR A 156 10.33 -23.95 10.10
C THR A 156 11.80 -24.24 10.31
#